data_AF-A0A945AXS2-F1
#
_entry.id   AF-A0A945AXS2-F1
#
_cell.length_a   1.000
_cell.length_b   1.000
_cell.length_c   1.000
_cell.angle_alpha   90.00
_cell.angle_beta   90.00
_cell.angle_gamma   90.00
#
_symmetry.space_group_name_H-M   'P 1'
#
loop_
_entity.id
_entity.type
_entity.pdbx_description
1 polymer ?
#
loop_
_entity_poly.entity_id
_entity_poly.type
_entity_poly.pdbx_seq_one_letter_code
_entity_poly.pdbx_strand_id
1 'polypeptide(L)' 'ELGDILLTVATLARHVHVDPELALRRANAKFERRFRFVEESLAEDGESPENVSLQKLEKLWQEAKQRKLTKGET' A
#
# COMPACT_ATOMS: atom_id res chain seq x y z
N GLU A 1 5.83 24.74 -4.27
CA GLU A 1 6.60 23.79 -3.42
C GLU A 1 6.14 22.32 -3.54
N LEU A 2 5.06 21.86 -2.90
CA LEU A 2 4.70 20.40 -2.95
C LEU A 2 4.42 19.91 -4.38
N GLY A 3 3.78 20.74 -5.21
CA GLY A 3 3.55 20.44 -6.62
C GLY A 3 4.84 20.24 -7.40
N ASP A 4 5.88 21.04 -7.10
CA ASP A 4 7.19 20.94 -7.76
C ASP A 4 7.90 19.65 -7.37
N ILE A 5 7.74 19.19 -6.13
CA ILE A 5 8.25 17.88 -5.68
C ILE A 5 7.54 16.76 -6.46
N LEU A 6 6.21 16.79 -6.55
CA LEU A 6 5.44 15.78 -7.29
C LEU A 6 5.82 15.77 -8.78
N LEU A 7 5.99 16.95 -9.39
CA LEU A 7 6.43 17.08 -10.77
C LEU A 7 7.86 16.56 -10.98
N THR A 8 8.76 16.82 -10.02
CA THR A 8 10.13 16.31 -10.03
C THR A 8 10.14 14.78 -9.97
N VAL A 9 9.34 14.16 -9.09
CA VAL A 9 9.21 12.69 -8.99
C VAL A 9 8.64 12.10 -10.29
N ALA A 10 7.61 12.72 -10.88
CA ALA A 10 7.03 12.27 -12.14
C ALA A 10 8.03 12.40 -13.31
N THR A 11 8.85 13.44 -13.30
CA THR A 11 9.92 13.65 -14.29
C THR A 11 11.03 12.63 -14.14
N LEU A 12 11.45 12.34 -12.90
CA LEU A 12 12.43 11.30 -12.62
C LEU A 12 11.93 9.93 -13.10
N ALA A 13 10.66 9.58 -12.84
CA ALA A 13 10.06 8.33 -13.33
C ALA A 13 10.18 8.20 -14.86
N ARG A 14 9.87 9.27 -15.61
CA ARG A 14 10.04 9.28 -17.08
C ARG A 14 11.49 9.12 -17.51
N HIS A 15 12.44 9.74 -16.79
CA HIS A 15 13.87 9.62 -17.08
C HIS A 15 14.39 8.19 -16.95
N VAL A 16 13.82 7.41 -16.03
CA VAL A 16 14.13 5.98 -15.86
C VAL A 16 13.18 5.05 -16.63
N HIS A 17 12.46 5.58 -17.64
CA HIS A 17 11.53 4.84 -18.50
C HIS A 17 10.37 4.15 -17.75
N VAL A 18 9.92 4.73 -16.62
CA VAL A 18 8.74 4.29 -15.88
C VAL A 18 7.59 5.26 -16.13
N ASP A 19 6.41 4.74 -16.49
CA ASP A 19 5.19 5.53 -16.56
C ASP A 19 4.74 5.91 -15.13
N PRO A 20 4.75 7.21 -14.75
CA PRO A 20 4.44 7.64 -13.39
C PRO A 20 2.97 7.39 -13.01
N GLU A 21 2.03 7.53 -13.94
CA GLU A 21 0.61 7.31 -13.65
C GLU A 21 0.35 5.83 -13.38
N LEU A 22 0.86 4.96 -14.24
CA LEU A 22 0.73 3.52 -14.08
C LEU A 22 1.43 3.02 -12.81
N ALA A 23 2.63 3.56 -12.51
CA ALA A 23 3.36 3.24 -11.28
C ALA A 23 2.55 3.63 -10.02
N LEU A 24 1.97 4.84 -10.00
CA LEU A 24 1.13 5.30 -8.91
C LEU A 24 -0.16 4.47 -8.80
N ARG A 25 -0.82 4.16 -9.92
CA ARG A 25 -2.02 3.31 -9.94
C ARG A 25 -1.74 1.92 -9.36
N ARG A 26 -0.60 1.31 -9.72
CA ARG A 26 -0.14 0.03 -9.14
C ARG A 26 0.17 0.14 -7.65
N ALA A 27 0.77 1.25 -7.21
CA ALA A 27 1.02 1.50 -5.81
C ALA A 27 -0.28 1.62 -5.00
N ASN A 28 -1.27 2.34 -5.53
CA ASN A 28 -2.60 2.48 -4.92
C ASN A 28 -3.34 1.13 -4.84
N ALA A 29 -3.39 0.35 -5.93
CA ALA A 29 -3.99 -0.98 -5.90
C ALA A 29 -3.26 -1.94 -4.92
N LYS A 30 -1.95 -1.74 -4.71
CA LYS A 30 -1.18 -2.49 -3.73
C LYS A 30 -1.53 -2.07 -2.30
N PHE A 31 -1.73 -0.78 -2.04
CA PHE A 31 -2.18 -0.25 -0.77
C PHE A 31 -3.59 -0.74 -0.45
N GLU A 32 -4.54 -0.59 -1.37
CA GLU A 32 -5.95 -0.96 -1.20
C GLU A 32 -6.09 -2.43 -0.79
N ARG A 33 -5.45 -3.35 -1.53
CA ARG A 33 -5.49 -4.79 -1.19
C ARG A 33 -4.92 -5.08 0.20
N ARG A 34 -3.87 -4.37 0.62
CA ARG A 34 -3.29 -4.55 1.95
C ARG A 34 -4.22 -4.01 3.03
N PHE A 35 -4.83 -2.86 2.78
CA PHE A 35 -5.77 -2.25 3.70
C PHE A 35 -7.02 -3.11 3.88
N ARG A 36 -7.57 -3.63 2.77
CA ARG A 36 -8.68 -4.58 2.82
C ARG A 36 -8.39 -5.83 3.65
N PHE A 37 -7.17 -6.36 3.56
CA PHE A 37 -6.75 -7.47 4.42
C PHE A 37 -6.76 -7.08 5.92
N VAL A 38 -6.30 -5.87 6.25
CA VAL A 38 -6.35 -5.36 7.62
C VAL A 38 -7.81 -5.25 8.08
N GLU A 39 -8.70 -4.66 7.26
CA GLU A 39 -10.13 -4.54 7.57
C GLU A 39 -10.81 -5.89 7.77
N GLU A 40 -10.57 -6.86 6.88
CA GLU A 40 -11.09 -8.23 6.98
C GLU A 40 -10.60 -8.91 8.27
N SER A 41 -9.31 -8.79 8.59
CA SER A 41 -8.73 -9.40 9.78
C SER A 41 -9.26 -8.80 11.08
N LEU A 42 -9.57 -7.50 11.09
CA LEU A 42 -10.19 -6.84 12.24
C LEU A 42 -11.67 -7.23 12.37
N ALA A 43 -12.38 -7.34 11.24
CA ALA A 43 -13.78 -7.74 11.23
C ALA A 43 -14.00 -9.16 11.76
N GLU A 44 -13.04 -10.08 11.56
CA GLU A 44 -13.05 -11.43 12.16
C GLU A 44 -13.07 -11.40 13.70
N ASP A 45 -12.43 -10.40 14.30
CA ASP A 45 -12.39 -10.16 15.75
C ASP A 45 -13.54 -9.24 16.23
N GLY A 46 -14.42 -8.78 15.33
CA GLY A 46 -15.47 -7.79 15.65
C GLY A 46 -14.93 -6.39 15.94
N GLU A 47 -13.72 -6.07 15.49
CA GLU A 47 -13.05 -4.79 15.68
C GLU A 47 -13.08 -3.93 14.41
N SER A 48 -12.74 -2.65 14.54
CA SER A 48 -12.59 -1.71 13.43
C SER A 48 -11.28 -0.93 13.54
N PRO A 49 -10.72 -0.40 12.44
CA PRO A 49 -9.45 0.32 12.45
C PRO A 49 -9.40 1.51 13.42
N GLU A 50 -10.54 2.15 13.67
CA GLU A 50 -10.66 3.30 14.57
C GLU A 50 -10.58 2.91 16.05
N ASN A 51 -10.88 1.65 16.37
CA ASN A 51 -11.02 1.14 17.74
C ASN A 51 -9.84 0.28 18.20
N VAL A 52 -8.78 0.20 17.39
CA VAL A 52 -7.60 -0.62 17.68
C VAL A 52 -6.32 0.19 17.81
N SER A 53 -5.33 -0.38 18.48
CA SER A 53 -4.04 0.28 18.64
C SER A 53 -3.27 0.35 17.32
N LEU A 54 -2.46 1.41 17.17
CA LEU A 54 -1.54 1.54 16.03
C LEU A 54 -0.57 0.35 15.92
N GLN A 55 -0.23 -0.28 17.05
CA GLN A 55 0.62 -1.48 17.08
C GLN A 55 -0.10 -2.70 16.46
N LYS A 56 -1.40 -2.89 16.72
CA LYS A 56 -2.19 -3.95 16.09
C LYS A 56 -2.33 -3.70 14.58
N LEU A 57 -2.61 -2.45 14.19
CA LEU A 57 -2.67 -2.05 12.78
C LEU A 57 -1.35 -2.31 12.06
N GLU A 58 -0.22 -1.91 12.64
CA GLU A 58 1.10 -2.12 12.04
C GLU A 58 1.42 -3.61 11.92
N LYS A 59 1.07 -4.43 12.93
CA LYS A 59 1.25 -5.89 12.86
C LYS A 59 0.47 -6.49 11.68
N LEU A 60 -0.83 -6.19 11.57
CA LEU A 60 -1.67 -6.66 10.46
C LEU A 60 -1.17 -6.13 9.11
N TRP A 61 -0.67 -4.89 9.06
CA TRP A 61 -0.09 -4.31 7.86
C TRP A 61 1.18 -5.04 7.41
N GLN A 62 2.04 -5.46 8.34
CA GLN A 62 3.21 -6.29 8.02
C GLN A 62 2.81 -7.68 7.54
N GLU A 63 1.80 -8.31 8.14
CA GLU A 63 1.24 -9.57 7.65
C GLU A 63 0.68 -9.43 6.21
N ALA A 64 -0.02 -8.32 5.93
CA ALA A 64 -0.53 -7.99 4.58
C ALA A 64 0.60 -7.87 3.54
N LYS A 65 1.77 -7.35 3.94
CA LYS A 65 2.95 -7.27 3.07
C LYS A 65 3.51 -8.66 2.77
N GLN A 66 3.56 -9.54 3.76
CA GLN A 66 4.14 -10.89 3.64
C GLN A 66 3.31 -11.83 2.75
N ARG A 67 1.97 -11.71 2.75
CA ARG A 67 1.08 -12.56 1.91
C ARG A 67 1.37 -12.51 0.40
N LYS A 68 2.01 -11.45 -0.11
CA LYS A 68 2.44 -11.38 -1.52
C LYS A 68 3.73 -12.17 -1.80
N LEU A 69 4.60 -12.34 -0.80
CA LEU A 69 5.88 -13.04 -0.96
C LEU A 69 5.70 -14.56 -1.05
N THR A 70 4.51 -15.08 -0.70
CA THR A 70 4.19 -16.52 -0.64
C THR A 70 3.47 -17.09 -1.86
N LYS A 71 3.14 -16.30 -2.89
CA LYS A 71 2.67 -16.80 -4.19
C LYS A 71 3.51 -16.19 -5.31
N GLY A 72 4.25 -17.06 -6.00
CA GLY A 72 5.32 -16.71 -6.93
C GLY A 72 4.94 -15.66 -7.98
N GLU A 73 5.85 -14.70 -8.17
CA GLU A 73 5.96 -13.87 -9.35
C GLU A 73 7.42 -13.99 -9.82
N THR A 74 7.68 -15.04 -10.59
CA THR A 74 8.56 -15.01 -11.78
C THR A 74 7.70 -14.60 -12.97
#